data_AF-A0A5P2XKY6-F1
#
_entry.id   AF-A0A5P2XKY6-F1
#
_cell.length_a   1.000
_cell.length_b   1.000
_cell.length_c   1.000
_cell.angle_alpha   90.00
_cell.angle_beta   90.00
_cell.angle_gamma   90.00
#
_symmetry.space_group_name_H-M   'P 1'
#
loop_
_entity.id
_entity.type
_entity.pdbx_description
1 polymer ?
#
loop_
_entity_poly.entity_id
_entity_poly.type
_entity_poly.pdbx_seq_one_letter_code
_entity_poly.pdbx_strand_id
1 'polypeptide(L)'
;MLVCFDAECRGGAGEAWRECADVLYGSRPYGAAEVPVVAGRLLRRYPGCALVALRVRGGGRVAVERGGARRSDAGGGGVGALLAFAVAAHGRLVQEESGGVRGAAASGGGSCRIRRVRRSTSGAPADV
;
A
#
# COMPACT_ATOMS: atom_id res chain seq x y z
N MET A 1 0.57 5.70 -4.43
CA MET A 1 1.70 6.47 -3.86
C MET A 1 2.14 5.83 -2.56
N LEU A 2 3.45 5.60 -2.35
CA LEU A 2 3.99 5.11 -1.07
C LEU A 2 4.58 6.24 -0.23
N VAL A 3 4.27 6.22 1.05
CA VAL A 3 4.56 7.33 1.96
C VAL A 3 5.20 6.84 3.25
N CYS A 4 6.37 7.39 3.59
CA CYS A 4 6.96 7.21 4.90
C CYS A 4 6.19 8.06 5.92
N PHE A 5 5.83 7.49 7.06
CA PHE A 5 5.40 8.25 8.21
C PHE A 5 6.22 7.83 9.44
N ASP A 6 6.73 8.82 10.16
CA ASP A 6 7.26 8.61 11.49
C ASP A 6 6.33 9.31 12.48
N ALA A 7 5.95 8.60 13.56
CA ALA A 7 5.00 9.12 14.55
C ALA A 7 5.57 10.33 15.31
N GLU A 8 6.89 10.52 15.27
CA GLU A 8 7.61 11.64 15.89
C GLU A 8 7.71 12.87 14.95
N CYS A 9 7.42 12.69 13.64
CA CYS A 9 7.20 13.81 12.72
C CYS A 9 5.81 14.42 12.93
N ARG A 10 5.62 15.07 14.08
CA ARG A 10 4.49 15.97 14.35
C ARG A 10 4.76 17.33 13.72
N GLY A 11 3.96 17.68 12.72
CA GLY A 11 3.70 19.08 12.37
C GLY A 11 4.55 19.65 11.24
N GLY A 12 3.86 20.19 10.23
CA GLY A 12 4.41 21.05 9.20
C GLY A 12 3.73 20.82 7.87
N ALA A 13 2.82 21.74 7.48
CA ALA A 13 2.18 21.93 6.16
C ALA A 13 1.80 20.68 5.32
N GLY A 14 1.76 19.49 5.92
CA GLY A 14 1.99 18.23 5.24
C GLY A 14 1.32 17.04 5.91
N GLU A 15 0.14 17.25 6.49
CA GLU A 15 -0.76 16.14 6.81
C GLU A 15 -1.81 15.91 5.73
N ALA A 16 -2.24 16.95 5.01
CA ALA A 16 -3.24 16.84 3.94
C ALA A 16 -2.81 15.92 2.79
N TRP A 17 -1.51 15.89 2.44
CA TRP A 17 -1.03 14.97 1.39
C TRP A 17 -1.04 13.50 1.82
N ARG A 18 -1.04 13.20 3.12
CA ARG A 18 -1.14 11.81 3.63
C ARG A 18 -2.53 11.24 3.40
N GLU A 19 -3.55 12.08 3.27
CA GLU A 19 -4.90 11.65 2.91
C GLU A 19 -4.98 11.14 1.47
N CYS A 20 -4.08 11.59 0.59
CA CYS A 20 -3.98 11.14 -0.79
C CYS A 20 -3.06 9.92 -0.97
N ALA A 21 -2.49 9.39 0.11
CA ALA A 21 -1.56 8.27 0.04
C ALA A 21 -2.31 6.93 0.02
N ASP A 22 -2.03 6.07 -0.96
CA ASP A 22 -2.59 4.70 -0.96
C ASP A 22 -1.93 3.81 0.10
N VAL A 23 -0.65 4.10 0.42
CA VAL A 23 0.19 3.29 1.30
C VAL A 23 0.96 4.15 2.28
N LEU A 24 0.85 3.82 3.56
CA LEU A 24 1.68 4.39 4.62
C LEU A 24 2.68 3.33 5.12
N TYR A 25 3.94 3.70 5.35
CA TYR A 25 4.92 2.83 6.00
C TYR A 25 5.69 3.52 7.14
N GLY A 26 5.92 2.79 8.24
CA GLY A 26 6.55 3.33 9.45
C GLY A 26 7.95 2.78 9.73
N SER A 27 8.95 3.66 9.82
CA SER A 27 10.37 3.34 10.04
C SER A 27 10.70 2.82 11.45
N ARG A 28 9.91 3.23 12.44
CA ARG A 28 10.07 2.82 13.84
C ARG A 28 9.57 1.38 14.07
N PRO A 29 10.30 0.54 14.83
CA PRO A 29 9.83 -0.78 15.21
C PRO A 29 8.77 -0.72 16.34
N TYR A 30 7.68 -1.47 16.16
CA TYR A 30 6.56 -1.60 17.10
C TYR A 30 6.51 -3.01 17.72
N GLY A 31 5.98 -3.18 18.92
CA GLY A 31 5.69 -4.50 19.46
C GLY A 31 4.66 -5.24 18.60
N ALA A 32 4.77 -6.57 18.47
CA ALA A 32 3.87 -7.37 17.64
C ALA A 32 2.39 -7.20 18.00
N ALA A 33 2.08 -7.07 19.29
CA ALA A 33 0.73 -6.80 19.78
C ALA A 33 0.24 -5.36 19.48
N GLU A 34 1.15 -4.41 19.35
CA GLU A 34 0.84 -2.99 19.11
C GLU A 34 0.57 -2.71 17.63
N VAL A 35 1.27 -3.41 16.73
CA VAL A 35 1.14 -3.31 15.26
C VAL A 35 -0.32 -3.21 14.78
N PRO A 36 -1.23 -4.13 15.14
CA PRO A 36 -2.61 -4.05 14.66
C PRO A 36 -3.38 -2.85 15.20
N VAL A 37 -3.09 -2.41 16.43
CA VAL A 37 -3.73 -1.26 17.05
C VAL A 37 -3.27 0.02 16.34
N VAL A 38 -1.97 0.16 16.11
CA VAL A 38 -1.37 1.31 15.41
C VAL A 38 -1.85 1.36 13.96
N ALA A 39 -1.76 0.25 13.22
CA ALA A 39 -2.22 0.19 11.84
C ALA A 39 -3.71 0.52 11.73
N GLY A 40 -4.57 -0.03 12.60
CA GLY A 40 -5.99 0.26 12.62
C GLY A 40 -6.29 1.74 12.91
N ARG A 41 -5.55 2.37 13.82
CA ARG A 41 -5.67 3.82 14.09
C ARG A 41 -5.29 4.65 12.87
N LEU A 42 -4.22 4.29 12.17
CA LEU A 42 -3.75 5.00 10.98
C LEU A 42 -4.72 4.87 9.81
N LEU A 43 -5.24 3.68 9.54
CA LEU A 43 -6.25 3.46 8.50
C LEU A 43 -7.56 4.24 8.77
N ARG A 44 -7.93 4.40 10.05
CA ARG A 44 -9.07 5.26 10.44
C ARG A 44 -8.75 6.75 10.29
N ARG A 45 -7.53 7.17 10.63
CA ARG A 45 -7.10 8.56 10.53
C ARG A 45 -6.91 9.02 9.08
N TYR A 46 -6.48 8.13 8.19
CA TYR A 46 -6.19 8.42 6.79
C TYR A 46 -7.07 7.54 5.89
N PRO A 47 -8.29 7.99 5.53
CA PRO A 47 -9.28 7.16 4.85
C PRO A 47 -8.90 6.78 3.42
N GLY A 48 -8.05 7.59 2.74
CA GLY A 48 -7.52 7.27 1.41
C GLY A 48 -6.47 6.16 1.40
N CYS A 49 -5.97 5.74 2.57
CA CYS A 49 -4.99 4.66 2.65
C CYS A 49 -5.66 3.29 2.59
N ALA A 50 -5.19 2.47 1.65
CA ALA A 50 -5.58 1.07 1.50
C ALA A 50 -4.69 0.14 2.33
N LEU A 51 -3.45 0.54 2.62
CA LEU A 51 -2.44 -0.30 3.27
C LEU A 51 -1.55 0.47 4.24
N VAL A 52 -1.22 -0.15 5.38
CA VAL A 52 -0.20 0.33 6.32
C VAL A 52 0.85 -0.75 6.55
N ALA A 53 2.12 -0.43 6.34
CA ALA A 53 3.26 -1.33 6.59
C ALA A 53 4.09 -0.86 7.79
N LEU A 54 4.34 -1.73 8.75
CA LEU A 54 5.04 -1.44 10.00
C LEU A 54 6.20 -2.40 10.21
N ARG A 55 7.26 -1.94 10.89
CA ARG A 55 8.31 -2.81 11.41
C ARG A 55 7.89 -3.38 12.76
N VAL A 56 8.24 -4.63 12.98
CA VAL A 56 8.04 -5.35 14.24
C VAL A 56 9.37 -5.40 15.00
N ARG A 57 9.31 -5.13 16.29
CA ARG A 57 10.44 -5.32 17.21
C ARG A 57 10.80 -6.81 17.20
N GLY A 58 12.05 -7.12 16.90
CA GLY A 58 12.49 -8.50 16.60
C GLY A 58 12.78 -8.76 15.12
N GLY A 59 12.63 -7.76 14.26
CA GLY A 59 13.17 -7.77 12.89
C GLY A 59 12.14 -7.99 11.79
N GLY A 60 10.93 -8.44 12.13
CA GLY A 60 9.86 -8.66 11.16
C GLY A 60 9.20 -7.38 10.65
N ARG A 61 8.30 -7.55 9.68
CA ARG A 61 7.49 -6.50 9.05
C ARG A 61 6.08 -7.00 8.88
N VAL A 62 5.09 -6.12 9.03
CA VAL A 62 3.67 -6.45 8.89
C VAL A 62 3.00 -5.40 8.03
N ALA A 63 2.24 -5.83 7.03
CA ALA A 63 1.33 -5.00 6.27
C ALA A 63 -0.11 -5.33 6.68
N VAL A 64 -0.90 -4.30 6.95
CA VAL A 64 -2.30 -4.40 7.30
C VAL A 64 -3.10 -3.65 6.25
N GLU A 65 -4.01 -4.37 5.61
CA GLU A 65 -4.93 -3.85 4.60
C GLU A 65 -6.16 -3.26 5.28
N ARG A 66 -6.81 -2.28 4.64
CA ARG A 66 -8.06 -1.68 5.13
C ARG A 66 -9.19 -2.71 5.31
N GLY A 67 -9.21 -3.75 4.49
CA GLY A 67 -10.12 -4.90 4.62
C GLY A 67 -9.81 -5.86 5.78
N GLY A 68 -8.78 -5.57 6.60
CA GLY A 68 -8.41 -6.36 7.76
C GLY A 68 -7.44 -7.51 7.48
N ALA A 69 -7.14 -7.80 6.21
CA ALA A 69 -6.12 -8.77 5.82
C ALA A 69 -4.73 -8.34 6.31
N ARG A 70 -3.93 -9.31 6.73
CA ARG A 70 -2.60 -9.09 7.29
C ARG A 70 -1.57 -9.96 6.60
N ARG A 71 -0.42 -9.38 6.32
CA ARG A 71 0.74 -10.07 5.76
C ARG A 71 1.93 -9.79 6.64
N SER A 72 2.70 -10.81 6.95
CA SER A 72 3.89 -10.67 7.79
C SER A 72 5.08 -11.27 7.07
N ASP A 73 6.23 -10.62 7.20
CA ASP A 73 7.52 -11.12 6.75
C ASP A 73 8.47 -11.15 7.94
N ALA A 74 9.20 -12.25 8.10
CA ALA A 74 10.19 -12.40 9.18
C ALA A 74 11.57 -11.84 8.79
N GLY A 75 11.72 -11.33 7.56
CA GLY A 75 13.00 -10.85 7.07
C GLY A 75 13.54 -9.67 7.88
N GLY A 76 14.81 -9.75 8.28
CA GLY A 76 15.55 -8.61 8.82
C GLY A 76 15.82 -7.53 7.78
N GLY A 77 15.94 -6.27 8.22
CA GLY A 77 16.30 -5.17 7.32
C GLY A 77 15.94 -3.78 7.84
N GLY A 78 16.60 -2.77 7.26
CA GLY A 78 16.33 -1.36 7.50
C GLY A 78 15.07 -0.87 6.77
N VAL A 79 14.91 0.45 6.71
CA VAL A 79 13.76 1.11 6.08
C VAL A 79 13.59 0.73 4.60
N GLY A 80 14.69 0.49 3.86
CA GLY A 80 14.62 0.04 2.47
C GLY A 80 13.94 -1.33 2.29
N ALA A 81 14.13 -2.25 3.24
CA ALA A 81 13.47 -3.56 3.20
C ALA A 81 11.97 -3.42 3.53
N LEU A 82 11.61 -2.53 4.46
CA LEU A 82 10.21 -2.18 4.72
C LEU A 82 9.54 -1.57 3.49
N LEU A 83 10.22 -0.68 2.79
CA LEU A 83 9.71 -0.07 1.56
C LEU A 83 9.44 -1.13 0.49
N ALA A 84 10.41 -2.01 0.21
CA ALA A 84 10.23 -3.08 -0.76
C ALA A 84 9.06 -4.01 -0.40
N PHE A 85 8.91 -4.33 0.89
CA PHE A 85 7.78 -5.10 1.41
C PHE A 85 6.44 -4.37 1.22
N ALA A 86 6.38 -3.07 1.51
CA ALA A 86 5.17 -2.26 1.31
C ALA A 86 4.78 -2.16 -0.17
N VAL A 87 5.76 -2.00 -1.09
CA VAL A 87 5.52 -2.00 -2.55
C VAL A 87 4.95 -3.34 -3.00
N ALA A 88 5.54 -4.45 -2.55
CA ALA A 88 5.09 -5.78 -2.91
C ALA A 88 3.67 -6.07 -2.40
N ALA A 89 3.37 -5.68 -1.16
CA ALA A 89 2.04 -5.85 -0.57
C ALA A 89 0.98 -5.02 -1.31
N HIS A 90 1.29 -3.77 -1.66
CA HIS A 90 0.40 -2.92 -2.46
C HIS A 90 0.20 -3.46 -3.88
N GLY A 91 1.26 -3.90 -4.56
CA GLY A 91 1.16 -4.48 -5.90
C GLY A 91 0.27 -5.74 -5.95
N ARG A 92 0.22 -6.52 -4.86
CA ARG A 92 -0.72 -7.63 -4.71
C ARG A 92 -2.16 -7.15 -4.55
N LEU A 93 -2.40 -6.19 -3.66
CA LEU A 93 -3.73 -5.63 -3.43
C LEU A 93 -4.37 -5.10 -4.73
N VAL A 94 -3.59 -4.35 -5.54
CA VAL A 94 -4.05 -3.83 -6.83
C VAL A 94 -4.36 -4.95 -7.84
N GLN A 95 -3.60 -6.05 -7.82
CA GLN A 95 -3.86 -7.20 -8.68
C GLN A 95 -5.08 -8.01 -8.26
N GLU A 96 -5.35 -8.15 -6.96
CA GLU A 96 -6.55 -8.82 -6.44
C GLU A 96 -7.81 -8.02 -6.80
N GLU A 97 -7.78 -6.68 -6.71
CA GLU A 97 -8.88 -5.82 -7.19
C GLU A 97 -9.09 -5.93 -8.70
N SER A 98 -8.01 -5.99 -9.47
CA SER A 98 -8.08 -6.09 -10.94
C SER A 98 -8.43 -7.51 -11.42
N GLY A 99 -8.23 -8.52 -10.58
CA GLY A 99 -8.35 -9.95 -10.86
C GLY A 99 -9.75 -10.53 -10.64
N GLY A 100 -10.74 -9.70 -10.30
CA GLY A 100 -12.17 -10.05 -10.17
C GLY A 100 -12.86 -10.55 -11.45
N VAL A 101 -12.09 -10.94 -12.48
CA VAL A 101 -12.53 -11.82 -13.57
C VAL A 101 -11.59 -13.03 -13.60
N ARG A 102 -12.04 -14.10 -12.93
CA ARG A 102 -11.70 -15.53 -13.09
C ARG A 102 -10.24 -15.90 -13.42
N GLY A 103 -9.68 -16.78 -12.58
CA GLY A 103 -8.95 -17.94 -13.09
C GLY A 103 -7.73 -18.36 -12.30
N ALA A 104 -7.84 -19.57 -11.75
CA ALA A 104 -6.81 -20.56 -11.44
C ALA A 104 -5.33 -20.24 -11.82
N ALA A 105 -4.47 -20.48 -10.82
CA ALA A 105 -3.12 -21.04 -10.91
C ALA A 105 -2.27 -20.75 -12.18
N ALA A 106 -1.21 -19.96 -12.02
CA ALA A 106 0.06 -20.26 -12.70
C ALA A 106 1.25 -19.57 -12.01
N SER A 107 2.21 -20.40 -11.62
CA SER A 107 3.63 -20.07 -11.59
C SER A 107 4.07 -19.55 -12.97
N GLY A 108 4.87 -18.50 -13.02
CA GLY A 108 5.49 -18.05 -14.27
C GLY A 108 5.80 -16.56 -14.28
N GLY A 109 7.09 -16.22 -14.34
CA GLY A 109 7.54 -14.85 -14.57
C GLY A 109 6.90 -14.26 -15.82
N GLY A 110 6.48 -13.00 -15.74
CA GLY A 110 5.73 -12.38 -16.82
C GLY A 110 5.77 -10.86 -16.75
N SER A 111 6.80 -10.29 -17.38
CA SER A 111 6.84 -9.01 -18.11
C SER A 111 5.71 -8.01 -17.80
N CYS A 112 6.10 -6.88 -17.19
CA CYS A 112 5.30 -5.66 -17.07
C CYS A 112 4.73 -5.22 -18.43
N ARG A 113 3.49 -5.59 -18.76
CA ARG A 113 2.74 -4.92 -19.83
C ARG A 113 2.00 -3.73 -19.23
N ILE A 114 2.66 -2.58 -19.34
CA ILE A 114 2.04 -1.26 -19.14
C ILE A 114 0.82 -1.19 -20.09
N ARG A 115 -0.40 -1.33 -19.54
CA ARG A 115 -1.63 -1.03 -20.26
C ARG A 115 -1.64 0.48 -20.52
N ARG A 116 -1.29 0.89 -21.75
CA ARG A 116 -1.70 2.21 -22.26
C ARG A 116 -3.22 2.24 -22.26
N VAL A 117 -3.80 3.05 -21.39
CA VAL A 117 -5.20 3.45 -21.46
C VAL A 117 -5.41 4.14 -22.80
N ARG A 118 -6.14 3.50 -23.72
CA ARG A 118 -6.68 4.17 -24.90
C ARG A 118 -7.70 5.19 -24.40
N ARG A 119 -7.44 6.49 -24.56
CA ARG A 119 -8.50 7.50 -24.57
C ARG A 119 -9.35 7.24 -25.82
N SER A 120 -10.51 6.63 -25.65
CA SER A 120 -11.59 6.77 -26.62
C SER A 120 -12.23 8.13 -26.40
N THR A 121 -11.84 9.13 -27.18
CA THR A 121 -12.63 10.36 -27.33
C THR A 121 -13.77 10.03 -28.28
N SER A 122 -14.93 9.75 -27.68
CA SER A 122 -16.23 9.85 -28.35
C SER A 122 -16.59 11.34 -28.46
N GLY A 123 -17.11 11.77 -29.62
CA GLY A 123 -17.70 13.09 -29.79
C GLY A 123 -17.41 13.73 -31.15
N ALA A 124 -18.24 13.40 -32.14
CA ALA A 124 -18.35 14.16 -33.38
C ALA A 124 -18.88 15.58 -33.11
N PRO A 125 -18.47 16.61 -33.86
CA PRO A 125 -19.31 17.77 -34.09
C PRO A 125 -20.17 17.53 -35.34
N ALA A 126 -21.48 17.69 -35.15
CA ALA A 126 -22.45 17.77 -36.23
C ALA A 126 -22.29 19.11 -36.98
N ASP A 127 -22.61 19.01 -38.27
CA ASP A 127 -22.86 20.03 -39.28
C ASP A 127 -23.72 21.21 -38.78
N VAL A 128 -23.25 22.45 -39.01
CA VAL A 128 -23.99 23.66 -39.46
C VAL A 128 -22.98 24.59 -40.15
#